data_AF-A0A2V9L010-F1
#
_entry.id   AF-A0A2V9L010-F1
#
_cell.length_a   1.000
_cell.length_b   1.000
_cell.length_c   1.000
_cell.angle_alpha   90.00
_cell.angle_beta   90.00
_cell.angle_gamma   90.00
#
_symmetry.space_group_name_H-M   'P 1'
#
loop_
_entity.id
_entity.type
_entity.pdbx_description
1 polymer ?
#
loop_
_entity_poly.entity_id
_entity_poly.type
_entity_poly.pdbx_seq_one_letter_code
_entity_poly.pdbx_strand_id
1 'polypeptide(L)'
;EEVDTLLGRANGTALVVVNSICGCAAGKARPAVALALAHRVRPEILATVFAGQDQEATARARSYFAEHEPSSPSIALLGDGKLVFMLERRDIEGRDPYAIAEDLVGAFKRFCTPASSTAAG
;
A
#
# COMPACT_ATOMS: atom_id res chain seq x y z
N GLU A 1 16.58 -3.72 4.97
CA GLU A 1 16.39 -2.95 6.24
C GLU A 1 15.44 -1.75 6.11
N GLU A 2 15.38 -1.07 4.95
CA GLU A 2 14.54 0.13 4.76
C GLU A 2 13.02 -0.11 5.00
N VAL A 3 12.50 -1.26 4.56
CA VAL A 3 11.09 -1.65 4.81
C VAL A 3 10.80 -1.79 6.31
N ASP A 4 11.74 -2.37 7.06
CA ASP A 4 11.59 -2.56 8.52
C ASP A 4 11.66 -1.22 9.26
N THR A 5 12.53 -0.33 8.79
CA THR A 5 12.64 1.04 9.32
C THR A 5 11.37 1.85 9.04
N LEU A 6 10.82 1.72 7.83
CA LEU A 6 9.60 2.43 7.42
C LEU A 6 8.34 1.87 8.10
N LEU A 7 8.19 0.54 8.19
CA LEU A 7 6.99 -0.10 8.74
C LEU A 7 7.06 -0.30 10.25
N GLY A 8 8.24 -0.54 10.81
CA GLY A 8 8.47 -0.75 12.24
C GLY A 8 8.52 0.55 13.06
N ARG A 9 8.81 1.70 12.42
CA ARG A 9 8.75 3.03 13.08
C ARG A 9 7.48 3.81 12.74
N ALA A 10 6.58 3.24 11.95
CA ALA A 10 5.33 3.88 11.57
C ALA A 10 4.34 3.92 12.76
N ASN A 11 4.44 4.94 13.61
CA ASN A 11 3.37 5.33 14.53
C ASN A 11 2.30 6.11 13.75
N GLY A 12 1.63 5.42 12.83
CA GLY A 12 0.66 6.02 11.91
C GLY A 12 0.24 5.06 10.81
N THR A 13 -0.22 5.61 9.68
CA THR A 13 -0.66 4.80 8.53
C THR A 13 0.39 4.78 7.42
N ALA A 14 0.70 3.57 6.94
CA ALA A 14 1.67 3.33 5.89
C ALA A 14 1.02 2.56 4.73
N LEU A 15 1.12 3.08 3.51
CA LEU A 15 0.67 2.40 2.30
C LEU A 15 1.87 1.79 1.59
N VAL A 16 1.83 0.48 1.41
CA VAL A 16 2.82 -0.30 0.69
C VAL A 16 2.22 -0.78 -0.62
N VAL A 17 2.84 -0.39 -1.72
CA VAL A 17 2.45 -0.82 -3.07
C VAL A 17 3.47 -1.83 -3.59
N VAL A 18 3.04 -3.06 -3.81
CA VAL A 18 3.85 -4.11 -4.45
C VAL A 18 3.61 -4.05 -5.96
N ASN A 19 4.50 -3.35 -6.65
CA ASN A 19 4.50 -3.23 -8.10
C ASN A 19 5.14 -4.46 -8.77
N SER A 20 4.82 -4.66 -10.05
CA SER A 20 5.40 -5.71 -10.89
C SER A 20 5.53 -5.20 -12.33
N ILE A 21 6.35 -5.88 -13.13
CA ILE A 21 6.53 -5.59 -14.57
C ILE A 21 5.32 -6.09 -15.40
N CYS A 22 4.40 -6.86 -14.81
CA CYS A 22 3.16 -7.25 -15.48
C CYS A 22 2.33 -6.03 -15.91
N GLY A 23 1.83 -6.01 -17.16
CA GLY A 23 1.08 -4.89 -17.73
C GLY A 23 -0.15 -4.44 -16.92
N CYS A 24 -0.71 -5.30 -16.07
CA CYS A 24 -1.80 -4.95 -15.15
C CYS A 24 -1.39 -3.97 -14.04
N ALA A 25 -0.13 -4.01 -13.59
CA ALA A 25 0.39 -3.08 -12.59
C ALA A 25 0.54 -1.65 -13.15
N ALA A 26 0.97 -1.56 -14.42
CA ALA A 26 1.18 -0.29 -15.09
C ALA A 26 -0.14 0.43 -15.44
N GLY A 27 -1.17 -0.31 -15.84
CA GLY A 27 -2.43 0.29 -16.32
C GLY A 27 -3.49 0.56 -15.25
N LYS A 28 -3.42 -0.08 -14.07
CA LYS A 28 -4.53 -0.05 -13.08
C LYS A 28 -4.07 0.35 -11.67
N ALA A 29 -3.13 -0.40 -11.09
CA ALA A 29 -2.70 -0.17 -9.71
C ALA A 29 -2.08 1.22 -9.52
N ARG A 30 -1.19 1.64 -10.42
CA ARG A 30 -0.55 2.97 -10.40
C ARG A 30 -1.55 4.12 -10.46
N PRO A 31 -2.45 4.21 -11.47
CA PRO A 31 -3.41 5.31 -11.52
C PRO A 31 -4.40 5.27 -10.35
N ALA A 32 -4.81 4.09 -9.87
CA ALA A 32 -5.69 3.99 -8.71
C ALA A 32 -5.06 4.57 -7.43
N VAL A 33 -3.78 4.25 -7.15
CA VAL A 33 -3.05 4.83 -6.03
C VAL A 33 -2.88 6.34 -6.21
N ALA A 34 -2.52 6.81 -7.41
CA ALA A 34 -2.37 8.24 -7.68
C ALA A 34 -3.69 9.02 -7.43
N LEU A 35 -4.83 8.47 -7.87
CA LEU A 35 -6.15 9.03 -7.60
C LEU A 35 -6.46 9.03 -6.10
N ALA A 36 -6.20 7.92 -5.41
CA ALA A 36 -6.44 7.83 -3.97
C ALA A 36 -5.61 8.86 -3.17
N LEU A 37 -4.35 9.11 -3.59
CA LEU A 37 -3.46 10.09 -2.96
C LEU A 37 -3.79 11.55 -3.30
N ALA A 38 -4.60 11.79 -4.33
CA ALA A 38 -5.11 13.13 -4.63
C ALA A 38 -6.19 13.57 -3.61
N HIS A 39 -6.71 12.66 -2.79
CA HIS A 39 -7.64 13.00 -1.71
C HIS A 39 -6.93 13.59 -0.49
N ARG A 40 -7.69 14.38 0.29
CA ARG A 40 -7.17 15.01 1.53
C ARG A 40 -6.77 13.99 2.60
N VAL A 41 -7.47 12.86 2.66
CA VAL A 41 -7.20 11.80 3.63
C VAL A 41 -6.30 10.79 2.94
N ARG A 42 -5.06 10.72 3.41
CA ARG A 42 -4.02 9.86 2.84
C ARG A 42 -3.12 9.35 3.96
N PRO A 43 -2.48 8.20 3.74
CA PRO A 43 -1.50 7.65 4.67
C PRO A 43 -0.28 8.56 4.78
N GLU A 44 0.36 8.53 5.94
CA GLU A 44 1.53 9.36 6.25
C GLU A 44 2.78 8.81 5.56
N ILE A 45 2.90 7.49 5.50
CA ILE A 45 4.04 6.81 4.90
C ILE A 45 3.59 6.15 3.60
N LEU A 46 4.40 6.35 2.56
CA LEU A 46 4.19 5.79 1.23
C LEU A 46 5.43 4.99 0.84
N ALA A 47 5.28 3.68 0.75
CA ALA A 47 6.32 2.77 0.33
C ALA A 47 5.90 2.04 -0.95
N THR A 48 6.84 1.85 -1.87
CA THR A 48 6.64 1.01 -3.06
C THR A 48 7.78 0.02 -3.13
N VAL A 49 7.46 -1.23 -3.42
CA VAL A 49 8.44 -2.30 -3.65
C VAL A 49 8.17 -2.92 -5.02
N PHE A 50 9.23 -3.31 -5.72
CA PHE A 50 9.11 -3.96 -7.03
C PHE A 50 9.39 -5.45 -6.92
N ALA A 51 8.33 -6.25 -7.10
CA ALA A 51 8.44 -7.69 -7.19
C ALA A 51 9.27 -8.07 -8.43
N GLY A 52 10.51 -8.50 -8.19
CA GLY A 52 11.47 -8.95 -9.20
C GLY A 52 12.75 -8.11 -9.28
N GLN A 53 12.72 -6.84 -8.89
CA GLN A 53 13.92 -6.01 -8.77
C GLN A 53 14.45 -6.00 -7.32
N ASP A 54 13.55 -5.80 -6.36
CA ASP A 54 13.91 -5.70 -4.95
C ASP A 54 13.37 -6.92 -4.19
N GLN A 55 14.05 -8.06 -4.36
CA GLN A 55 13.64 -9.33 -3.75
C GLN A 55 13.63 -9.27 -2.23
N GLU A 56 14.63 -8.64 -1.62
CA GLU A 56 14.71 -8.48 -0.16
C GLU A 56 13.59 -7.58 0.39
N ALA A 57 13.36 -6.42 -0.22
CA ALA A 57 12.30 -5.50 0.20
C ALA A 57 10.91 -6.15 0.00
N THR A 58 10.72 -6.86 -1.10
CA THR A 58 9.49 -7.61 -1.38
C THR A 58 9.28 -8.72 -0.36
N ALA A 59 10.31 -9.51 -0.02
CA ALA A 59 10.22 -10.58 0.97
C ALA A 59 9.89 -10.03 2.37
N ARG A 60 10.54 -8.93 2.78
CA ARG A 60 10.25 -8.25 4.05
C ARG A 60 8.83 -7.70 4.07
N ALA A 61 8.40 -7.00 3.03
CA ALA A 61 7.03 -6.49 2.93
C ALA A 61 6.03 -7.65 3.02
N ARG A 62 6.27 -8.76 2.30
CA ARG A 62 5.45 -9.98 2.38
C ARG A 62 5.40 -10.58 3.79
N SER A 63 6.45 -10.49 4.60
CA SER A 63 6.40 -10.93 6.00
C SER A 63 5.42 -10.11 6.86
N TYR A 64 5.21 -8.83 6.55
CA TYR A 64 4.14 -8.04 7.19
C TYR A 64 2.74 -8.40 6.68
N PHE A 65 2.66 -9.02 5.50
CA PHE A 65 1.43 -9.50 4.87
C PHE A 65 1.29 -11.02 4.96
N ALA A 66 1.92 -11.67 5.96
CA ALA A 66 2.13 -13.12 6.00
C ALA A 66 0.84 -13.97 5.90
N GLU A 67 -0.33 -13.37 6.13
CA GLU A 67 -1.65 -14.02 5.98
C GLU A 67 -2.17 -14.04 4.53
N HIS A 68 -1.54 -13.32 3.60
CA HIS A 68 -1.98 -13.20 2.21
C HIS A 68 -1.01 -13.85 1.23
N GLU A 69 -1.58 -14.51 0.22
CA GLU A 69 -0.81 -15.20 -0.81
C GLU A 69 0.04 -14.20 -1.62
N PRO A 70 1.24 -14.62 -2.07
CA PRO A 70 2.14 -13.74 -2.77
C PRO A 70 1.63 -13.42 -4.19
N SER A 71 0.77 -12.40 -4.30
CA SER A 71 0.24 -11.91 -5.56
C SER A 71 0.96 -10.62 -6.01
N SER A 72 0.84 -10.26 -7.29
CA SER A 72 1.29 -8.98 -7.83
C SER A 72 0.49 -8.60 -9.09
N PRO A 73 0.07 -7.33 -9.25
CA PRO A 73 0.22 -6.20 -8.31
C PRO A 73 -0.63 -6.36 -7.04
N SER A 74 -0.18 -5.78 -5.92
CA SER A 74 -0.91 -5.77 -4.64
C SER A 74 -0.71 -4.44 -3.92
N ILE A 75 -1.70 -4.01 -3.15
CA ILE A 75 -1.68 -2.75 -2.39
C ILE A 75 -2.09 -3.05 -0.95
N ALA A 76 -1.26 -2.68 0.01
CA ALA A 76 -1.49 -2.95 1.42
C ALA A 76 -1.42 -1.65 2.23
N LEU A 77 -2.36 -1.45 3.13
CA LEU A 77 -2.39 -0.36 4.09
C LEU A 77 -2.12 -0.95 5.47
N LEU A 78 -1.07 -0.44 6.11
CA LEU A 78 -0.74 -0.74 7.49
C LEU A 78 -1.17 0.44 8.37
N GLY A 79 -1.70 0.13 9.54
CA GLY A 79 -1.91 1.08 10.64
C GLY A 79 -1.13 0.58 11.86
N ASP A 80 -0.29 1.42 12.45
CA ASP A 80 0.54 1.10 13.62
C ASP A 80 1.35 -0.20 13.43
N GLY A 81 1.96 -0.35 12.24
CA GLY A 81 2.76 -1.52 11.87
C GLY A 81 1.97 -2.82 11.62
N LYS A 82 0.62 -2.78 11.63
CA LYS A 82 -0.25 -3.94 11.36
C LYS A 82 -1.02 -3.76 10.07
N LEU A 83 -1.17 -4.83 9.29
CA LEU A 83 -2.01 -4.82 8.11
C LEU A 83 -3.48 -4.58 8.50
N VAL A 84 -4.08 -3.50 8.00
CA VAL A 84 -5.49 -3.15 8.27
C VAL A 84 -6.36 -3.25 7.01
N PHE A 85 -5.76 -3.15 5.83
CA PHE A 85 -6.45 -3.29 4.56
C PHE A 85 -5.50 -3.76 3.46
N MET A 86 -5.95 -4.63 2.56
CA MET A 86 -5.15 -5.12 1.44
C MET A 86 -6.02 -5.38 0.21
N LEU A 87 -5.48 -5.05 -0.95
CA LEU A 87 -6.02 -5.39 -2.26
C LEU A 87 -5.02 -6.27 -2.97
N GLU A 88 -5.46 -7.47 -3.35
CA GLU A 88 -4.64 -8.44 -4.04
C GLU A 88 -4.80 -8.29 -5.54
N ARG A 89 -4.01 -9.06 -6.30
CA ARG A 89 -4.11 -9.09 -7.76
C ARG A 89 -5.55 -9.29 -8.22
N ARG A 90 -6.31 -10.21 -7.61
CA ARG A 90 -7.71 -10.50 -7.98
C ARG A 90 -8.64 -9.30 -7.82
N ASP A 91 -8.35 -8.42 -6.87
CA ASP A 91 -9.15 -7.22 -6.60
C ASP A 91 -8.76 -6.06 -7.54
N ILE A 92 -7.63 -6.16 -8.22
CA ILE A 92 -7.12 -5.15 -9.16
C ILE A 92 -7.31 -5.61 -10.62
N GLU A 93 -7.17 -6.92 -10.86
CA GLU A 93 -7.23 -7.55 -12.17
C GLU A 93 -8.66 -7.59 -12.67
N GLY A 94 -9.00 -6.61 -13.51
CA GLY A 94 -10.30 -6.55 -14.18
C GLY A 94 -11.22 -5.47 -13.62
N ARG A 95 -10.85 -4.84 -12.50
CA ARG A 95 -11.56 -3.68 -11.94
C ARG A 95 -11.07 -2.36 -12.54
N ASP A 96 -11.94 -1.36 -12.48
CA ASP A 96 -11.67 -0.02 -12.94
C ASP A 96 -10.78 0.74 -11.92
N PRO A 97 -9.75 1.50 -12.37
CA PRO A 97 -8.86 2.22 -11.46
C PRO A 97 -9.57 3.23 -10.56
N TYR A 98 -10.70 3.81 -10.98
CA TYR A 98 -11.49 4.70 -10.14
C TYR A 98 -12.15 3.94 -8.99
N ALA A 99 -12.72 2.77 -9.26
CA ALA A 99 -13.33 1.93 -8.23
C ALA A 99 -12.29 1.46 -7.19
N ILE A 100 -11.10 1.09 -7.65
CA ILE A 100 -9.98 0.72 -6.76
C ILE A 100 -9.56 1.93 -5.91
N ALA A 101 -9.50 3.12 -6.52
CA ALA A 101 -9.19 4.34 -5.79
C ALA A 101 -10.24 4.66 -4.72
N GLU A 102 -11.53 4.46 -5.00
CA GLU A 102 -12.61 4.64 -4.01
C GLU A 102 -12.47 3.66 -2.84
N ASP A 103 -12.15 2.38 -3.10
CA ASP A 103 -11.90 1.39 -2.05
C ASP A 103 -10.72 1.82 -1.16
N LEU A 104 -9.62 2.28 -1.78
CA LEU A 104 -8.45 2.80 -1.07
C LEU A 104 -8.80 4.04 -0.24
N VAL A 105 -9.53 4.99 -0.81
CA VAL A 105 -9.97 6.20 -0.10
C VAL A 105 -10.92 5.86 1.04
N GLY A 106 -11.77 4.84 0.88
CA GLY A 106 -12.61 4.29 1.94
C GLY A 106 -11.77 3.74 3.09
N ALA A 107 -10.74 2.96 2.78
CA ALA A 107 -9.78 2.48 3.76
C ALA A 107 -9.03 3.64 4.43
N PHE A 108 -8.58 4.64 3.66
CA PHE A 108 -7.91 5.82 4.20
C PHE A 108 -8.84 6.58 5.14
N LYS A 109 -10.10 6.81 4.79
CA LYS A 109 -11.06 7.46 5.71
C LYS A 109 -11.29 6.68 7.00
N ARG A 110 -11.18 5.36 6.95
CA ARG A 110 -11.44 4.47 8.09
C ARG A 110 -10.23 4.32 9.02
N PHE A 111 -9.03 4.33 8.46
CA PHE A 111 -7.79 4.04 9.19
C PHE A 111 -6.81 5.21 9.23
N CYS A 112 -6.80 6.08 8.22
CA CYS A 112 -6.04 7.32 8.23
C CYS A 112 -6.88 8.43 8.88
N THR A 113 -6.44 8.89 10.05
CA THR A 113 -6.96 10.12 10.64
C THR A 113 -6.51 11.31 9.77
N PRO A 114 -7.33 12.34 9.53
CA PRO A 114 -6.87 13.56 8.89
C PRO A 114 -5.79 14.21 9.76
N ALA A 115 -4.52 13.99 9.41
CA ALA A 115 -3.31 14.61 9.92
C ALA A 115 -3.37 15.02 11.41
N SER A 116 -3.15 14.07 12.30
CA SER A 116 -2.52 14.41 13.58
C SER A 116 -1.02 14.28 13.40
N SER A 117 -0.39 15.41 13.09
CA SER A 117 1.03 15.67 13.28
C SER A 117 1.62 14.96 14.50
N THR A 118 2.65 14.13 14.33
CA THR A 118 3.64 13.79 15.39
C THR A 118 4.91 13.31 14.70
N ALA A 119 5.86 14.22 14.40
CA ALA A 119 7.06 14.47 15.21
C ALA A 119 7.95 13.22 15.39
N ALA A 120 9.09 13.22 14.68
CA ALA A 120 10.29 12.52 15.11
C ALA A 120 11.40 13.58 15.19
N GLY A 121 11.74 13.97 16.42
CA GLY A 121 12.90 14.80 16.76
C GLY A 121 14.16 13.98 16.95
#